data_AF-A0A956DGJ1-F1
#
_entry.id   AF-A0A956DGJ1-F1
#
_cell.length_a   1.000
_cell.length_b   1.000
_cell.length_c   1.000
_cell.angle_alpha   90.00
_cell.angle_beta   90.00
_cell.angle_gamma   90.00
#
_symmetry.space_group_name_H-M   'P 1'
#
loop_
_entity.id
_entity.type
_entity.pdbx_description
1 polymer ?
#
loop_
_entity_poly.entity_id
_entity_poly.type
_entity_poly.pdbx_seq_one_letter_code
_entity_poly.pdbx_strand_id
1 'polypeptide(L)'
;LFAMVPGAASVVPLLRRLVIGADGVRIGRKFLPAKDIEAVSSKVRWEVVVTTKDRREHVVTVGLSTDDRVAWLVEHIRAVARDPLGDGEALARGGRDLTAWRKALESKVRAGYREGALTPGQLERVLDDPSAAPDRRLGAALALLAVTPEAKQPALRVRVAELGEATADDRLARAFEELAADALTPRAAERVREA
;
A
#
# COMPACT_ATOMS: atom_id res chain seq x y z
N LEU A 1 -32.51 -21.07 46.88
CA LEU A 1 -32.62 -20.02 45.84
C LEU A 1 -31.25 -19.80 45.22
N PHE A 2 -30.95 -20.40 44.07
CA PHE A 2 -29.77 -20.07 43.27
C PHE A 2 -30.26 -19.38 42.00
N ALA A 3 -29.90 -18.11 41.84
CA ALA A 3 -30.29 -17.29 40.71
C ALA A 3 -29.53 -17.74 39.45
N MET A 4 -30.28 -18.02 38.37
CA MET A 4 -29.73 -18.17 37.03
C MET A 4 -29.08 -16.86 36.60
N VAL A 5 -27.80 -16.92 36.22
CA VAL A 5 -27.16 -15.85 35.45
C VAL A 5 -27.70 -15.93 34.02
N PRO A 6 -28.30 -14.86 33.47
CA PRO A 6 -28.84 -14.89 32.12
C PRO A 6 -27.67 -14.96 31.12
N GLY A 7 -27.80 -15.89 30.17
CA GLY A 7 -26.84 -16.12 29.11
C GLY A 7 -26.54 -14.84 28.35
N ALA A 8 -25.25 -14.49 28.30
CA ALA A 8 -24.74 -13.47 27.41
C ALA A 8 -25.10 -13.90 25.99
N ALA A 9 -26.04 -13.18 25.37
CA ALA A 9 -26.33 -13.32 23.96
C ALA A 9 -25.00 -13.13 23.20
N SER A 10 -24.52 -14.20 22.59
CA SER A 10 -23.36 -14.14 21.69
C SER A 10 -23.81 -13.34 20.47
N VAL A 11 -23.59 -12.02 20.53
CA VAL A 11 -23.70 -11.16 19.36
C VAL A 11 -22.57 -11.58 18.44
N VAL A 12 -22.87 -12.44 17.47
CA VAL A 12 -21.91 -12.77 16.40
C VAL A 12 -21.56 -11.45 15.72
N PRO A 13 -20.32 -10.95 15.84
CA PRO A 13 -19.99 -9.67 15.25
C PRO A 13 -20.07 -9.80 13.73
N LEU A 14 -20.85 -8.91 13.11
CA LEU A 14 -21.01 -8.86 11.67
C LEU A 14 -19.63 -8.72 11.02
N LEU A 15 -19.30 -9.63 10.09
CA LEU A 15 -18.09 -9.55 9.27
C LEU A 15 -18.12 -8.23 8.49
N ARG A 16 -17.36 -7.24 8.96
CA ARG A 16 -17.20 -5.97 8.26
C ARG A 16 -16.06 -6.12 7.28
N ARG A 17 -16.31 -5.80 6.01
CA ARG A 17 -15.27 -5.78 4.97
C ARG A 17 -14.17 -4.80 5.37
N LEU A 18 -12.95 -5.30 5.50
CA LEU A 18 -11.74 -4.51 5.73
C LEU A 18 -11.02 -4.30 4.39
N VAL A 19 -10.78 -3.06 4.02
CA VAL A 19 -9.94 -2.69 2.87
C VAL A 19 -8.88 -1.73 3.37
N ILE A 20 -7.63 -2.02 3.09
CA ILE A 20 -6.49 -1.15 3.40
C ILE A 20 -6.08 -0.51 2.06
N GLY A 21 -5.95 0.81 2.03
CA GLY A 21 -5.41 1.54 0.88
C GLY A 21 -4.36 2.54 1.36
N ALA A 22 -3.65 3.17 0.43
CA ALA A 22 -2.58 4.10 0.74
C ALA A 22 -3.01 5.27 1.64
N ASP A 23 -4.24 5.77 1.49
CA ASP A 23 -4.73 6.97 2.19
C ASP A 23 -5.44 6.65 3.52
N GLY A 24 -5.57 5.37 3.87
CA GLY A 24 -6.25 4.94 5.09
C GLY A 24 -6.95 3.59 5.00
N VAL A 25 -7.85 3.36 5.95
CA VAL A 25 -8.52 2.06 6.13
C VAL A 25 -10.02 2.21 6.01
N ARG A 26 -10.66 1.31 5.26
CA ARG A 26 -12.12 1.21 5.19
C ARG A 26 -12.62 0.01 5.98
N ILE A 27 -13.52 0.26 6.92
CA ILE A 27 -14.18 -0.75 7.76
C ILE A 27 -15.69 -0.69 7.47
N GLY A 28 -16.18 -1.67 6.71
CA GLY A 28 -17.56 -1.65 6.21
C GLY A 28 -17.81 -0.43 5.32
N ARG A 29 -18.68 0.48 5.74
CA ARG A 29 -18.97 1.76 5.05
C ARG A 29 -18.13 2.93 5.55
N LYS A 30 -17.39 2.77 6.65
CA LYS A 30 -16.62 3.85 7.27
C LYS A 30 -15.20 3.89 6.71
N PHE A 31 -14.76 5.06 6.23
CA PHE A 31 -13.37 5.31 5.88
C PHE A 31 -12.68 6.03 7.05
N LEU A 32 -11.48 5.58 7.39
CA LEU A 32 -10.59 6.14 8.40
C LEU A 32 -9.34 6.66 7.68
N PRO A 33 -9.19 7.98 7.52
CA PRO A 33 -7.97 8.55 6.94
C PRO A 33 -6.75 8.11 7.75
N ALA A 34 -5.66 7.75 7.08
CA ALA A 34 -4.42 7.32 7.72
C ALA A 34 -3.93 8.34 8.76
N LYS A 35 -4.08 9.64 8.45
CA LYS A 35 -3.66 10.76 9.30
C LYS A 35 -4.43 10.86 10.61
N ASP A 36 -5.59 10.23 10.67
CA ASP A 36 -6.47 10.21 11.83
C ASP A 36 -6.28 8.95 12.66
N ILE A 37 -5.51 7.96 12.19
CA ILE A 37 -5.20 6.74 12.93
C ILE A 37 -4.07 7.04 13.93
N GLU A 38 -4.30 6.75 15.20
CA GLU A 38 -3.34 6.92 16.30
C GLU A 38 -2.68 5.60 16.67
N ALA A 39 -3.45 4.52 16.75
CA ALA A 39 -2.95 3.20 17.12
C ALA A 39 -3.73 2.09 16.41
N VAL A 40 -3.06 0.94 16.24
CA VAL A 40 -3.68 -0.29 15.75
C VAL A 40 -3.23 -1.42 16.64
N SER A 41 -4.16 -2.26 17.09
CA SER A 41 -3.88 -3.42 17.93
C SER A 41 -4.84 -4.57 17.60
N SER A 42 -4.64 -5.71 18.25
CA SER A 42 -5.59 -6.82 18.27
C SER A 42 -6.00 -7.09 19.72
N LYS A 43 -7.31 -7.21 20.00
CA LYS A 43 -7.81 -7.49 21.37
C LYS A 43 -8.11 -8.97 21.62
N VAL A 44 -8.59 -9.68 20.60
CA VAL A 44 -8.91 -11.11 20.61
C VAL A 44 -8.52 -11.71 19.25
N ARG A 45 -8.42 -13.05 19.18
CA ARG A 45 -7.81 -13.83 18.11
C ARG A 45 -8.13 -13.39 16.68
N TRP A 46 -9.28 -12.75 16.44
CA TRP A 46 -9.77 -12.36 15.11
C TRP A 46 -10.20 -10.89 14.99
N GLU A 47 -9.86 -10.04 15.96
CA GLU A 47 -10.27 -8.64 15.97
C GLU A 47 -9.08 -7.70 15.80
N VAL A 48 -9.18 -6.82 14.80
CA VAL A 48 -8.28 -5.68 14.66
C VAL A 48 -9.00 -4.45 15.20
N VAL A 49 -8.33 -3.69 16.05
CA VAL A 49 -8.81 -2.45 16.65
C VAL A 49 -7.98 -1.31 16.09
N VAL A 50 -8.64 -0.38 15.41
CA VAL A 50 -8.05 0.87 14.92
C VAL A 50 -8.53 1.99 15.83
N THR A 51 -7.62 2.63 16.54
CA THR A 51 -7.89 3.79 17.39
C THR A 51 -7.53 5.05 16.62
N THR A 52 -8.47 5.99 16.50
CA THR A 52 -8.25 7.29 15.88
C THR A 52 -7.82 8.35 16.91
N LYS A 53 -7.22 9.46 16.45
CA LYS A 53 -6.74 10.57 17.29
C LYS A 53 -7.82 11.24 18.14
N ASP A 54 -9.08 11.13 17.73
CA ASP A 54 -10.25 11.53 18.53
C ASP A 54 -10.65 10.48 19.59
N ARG A 55 -9.77 9.51 19.84
CA ARG A 55 -9.90 8.38 20.78
C ARG A 55 -11.08 7.45 20.51
N ARG A 56 -11.59 7.43 19.27
CA ARG A 56 -12.62 6.45 18.89
C ARG A 56 -11.97 5.13 18.50
N GLU A 57 -12.52 4.04 19.01
CA GLU A 57 -12.11 2.68 18.61
C GLU A 57 -13.00 2.17 17.46
N HIS A 58 -12.36 1.58 16.47
CA HIS A 58 -12.99 0.89 15.36
C HIS A 58 -12.56 -0.55 15.32
N VAL A 59 -13.48 -1.43 15.73
CA VAL A 59 -13.26 -2.87 15.76
C VAL A 59 -13.74 -3.49 14.45
N VAL A 60 -12.88 -4.32 13.86
CA VAL A 60 -13.21 -5.17 12.71
C VAL A 60 -12.89 -6.62 13.01
N THR A 61 -13.90 -7.47 12.85
CA THR A 61 -13.73 -8.92 12.94
C THR A 61 -13.30 -9.46 11.58
N VAL A 62 -12.12 -10.07 11.53
CA VAL A 62 -11.49 -10.58 10.30
C VAL A 62 -11.92 -12.03 9.98
N GLY A 63 -13.00 -12.51 10.59
CA GLY A 63 -13.56 -13.86 10.40
C GLY A 63 -12.61 -14.99 10.81
N LEU A 64 -12.75 -16.15 10.16
CA LEU A 64 -11.90 -17.35 10.32
C LEU A 64 -10.48 -17.13 9.74
N SER A 65 -9.85 -15.99 10.06
CA SER A 65 -8.47 -15.72 9.70
C SER A 65 -7.53 -16.57 10.56
N THR A 66 -6.23 -16.54 10.28
CA THR A 66 -5.18 -17.11 11.14
C THR A 66 -4.56 -16.00 11.99
N ASP A 67 -3.90 -16.36 13.09
CA ASP A 67 -3.18 -15.42 13.96
C ASP A 67 -2.15 -14.60 13.13
N ASP A 68 -1.47 -15.25 12.18
CA ASP A 68 -0.52 -14.62 11.24
C ASP A 68 -1.17 -13.58 10.33
N ARG A 69 -2.39 -13.84 9.84
CA ARG A 69 -3.13 -12.90 9.00
C ARG A 69 -3.54 -11.65 9.78
N VAL A 70 -3.96 -11.82 11.03
CA VAL A 70 -4.31 -10.69 11.91
C VAL A 70 -3.06 -9.87 12.22
N ALA A 71 -1.93 -10.51 12.52
CA ALA A 71 -0.66 -9.84 12.74
C ALA A 71 -0.22 -9.04 11.49
N TRP A 72 -0.33 -9.65 10.31
CA TRP A 72 -0.03 -8.97 9.05
C TRP A 72 -0.93 -7.74 8.83
N LEU A 73 -2.24 -7.86 9.06
CA LEU A 73 -3.18 -6.74 8.93
C LEU A 73 -2.85 -5.59 9.88
N VAL A 74 -2.53 -5.90 11.13
CA VAL A 74 -2.15 -4.89 12.13
C VAL A 74 -0.90 -4.13 11.66
N GLU A 75 0.14 -4.86 11.26
CA GLU A 75 1.37 -4.22 10.77
C GLU A 75 1.15 -3.41 9.49
N HIS A 76 0.31 -3.90 8.58
CA HIS A 76 0.01 -3.21 7.34
C HIS A 76 -0.76 -1.91 7.56
N ILE A 77 -1.75 -1.90 8.47
CA ILE A 77 -2.47 -0.67 8.84
C ILE A 77 -1.53 0.30 9.58
N ARG A 78 -0.65 -0.20 10.46
CA ARG A 78 0.36 0.65 11.13
C ARG A 78 1.32 1.28 10.13
N ALA A 79 1.68 0.57 9.07
CA ALA A 79 2.53 1.11 8.02
C ALA A 79 1.84 2.28 7.30
N VAL A 80 0.55 2.12 6.95
CA VAL A 80 -0.27 3.19 6.36
C VAL A 80 -0.44 4.38 7.32
N ALA A 81 -0.71 4.13 8.61
CA ALA A 81 -0.93 5.18 9.61
C ALA A 81 0.34 6.00 9.93
N ARG A 82 1.52 5.38 9.86
CA ARG A 82 2.81 6.06 10.06
C ARG A 82 3.18 7.00 8.93
N ASP A 83 2.64 6.75 7.73
CA ASP A 83 2.91 7.57 6.55
C ASP A 83 1.61 7.95 5.82
N PRO A 84 0.81 8.85 6.40
CA PRO A 84 -0.54 9.12 5.92
C PRO A 84 -0.68 9.79 4.55
N LEU A 85 0.39 10.43 4.09
CA LEU A 85 0.36 11.44 3.03
C LEU A 85 1.67 11.52 2.20
N GLY A 86 2.74 10.79 2.53
CA GLY A 86 4.07 11.13 2.01
C GLY A 86 4.40 10.63 0.60
N ASP A 87 3.99 9.40 0.28
CA ASP A 87 4.67 8.65 -0.78
C ASP A 87 3.81 8.36 -2.02
N GLY A 88 2.49 8.23 -1.84
CA GLY A 88 1.57 7.89 -2.94
C GLY A 88 1.52 8.94 -4.05
N GLU A 89 1.40 10.22 -3.70
CA GLU A 89 1.44 11.32 -4.68
C GLU A 89 2.86 11.55 -5.22
N ALA A 90 3.90 11.31 -4.42
CA ALA A 90 5.29 11.47 -4.85
C ALA A 90 5.63 10.49 -5.98
N LEU A 91 5.06 9.28 -5.93
CA LEU A 91 5.22 8.24 -6.93
C LEU A 91 4.32 8.43 -8.15
N ALA A 92 3.16 9.06 -7.99
CA ALA A 92 2.23 9.32 -9.09
C ALA A 92 2.89 10.16 -10.19
N ARG A 93 2.39 10.04 -11.42
CA ARG A 93 2.88 10.84 -12.55
C ARG A 93 2.39 12.27 -12.44
N GLY A 94 1.11 12.46 -12.11
CA GLY A 94 0.50 13.79 -11.94
C GLY A 94 0.66 14.66 -13.19
N GLY A 95 0.37 14.11 -14.37
CA GLY A 95 0.49 14.80 -15.66
C GLY A 95 1.92 15.13 -16.13
N ARG A 96 2.97 14.79 -15.37
CA ARG A 96 4.36 15.00 -15.79
C ARG A 96 4.72 14.12 -17.00
N ASP A 97 5.59 14.63 -17.87
CA ASP A 97 6.26 13.80 -18.85
C ASP A 97 7.25 12.83 -18.17
N LEU A 98 7.68 11.80 -18.90
CA LEU A 98 8.53 10.74 -18.35
C LEU A 98 9.87 11.26 -17.79
N THR A 99 10.49 12.24 -18.44
CA THR A 99 11.79 12.78 -18.01
C THR A 99 11.64 13.60 -16.74
N ALA A 100 10.64 14.49 -16.70
CA ALA A 100 10.30 15.28 -15.51
C ALA A 100 9.88 14.38 -14.34
N TRP A 101 9.15 13.31 -14.62
CA TRP A 101 8.73 12.33 -13.61
C TRP A 101 9.92 11.57 -13.03
N ARG A 102 10.81 11.01 -13.87
CA ARG A 102 12.06 10.35 -13.41
C ARG A 102 12.90 11.26 -12.52
N LYS A 103 13.10 12.51 -12.95
CA LYS A 103 13.87 13.49 -12.18
C LYS A 103 13.25 13.77 -10.80
N ALA A 104 11.92 13.87 -10.73
CA ALA A 104 11.21 14.05 -9.47
C ALA A 104 11.32 12.82 -8.56
N LEU A 105 11.22 11.61 -9.11
CA LEU A 105 11.42 10.36 -8.37
C LEU A 105 12.85 10.26 -7.82
N GLU A 106 13.87 10.48 -8.65
CA GLU A 106 15.28 10.49 -8.23
C GLU A 106 15.53 11.47 -7.09
N SER A 107 14.96 12.67 -7.18
CA SER A 107 15.04 13.68 -6.11
C SER A 107 14.49 13.17 -4.78
N LYS A 108 13.41 12.37 -4.81
CA LYS A 108 12.75 11.86 -3.61
C LYS A 108 13.52 10.71 -2.98
N VAL A 109 14.14 9.85 -3.78
CA VAL A 109 14.92 8.73 -3.23
C VAL A 109 16.33 9.16 -2.79
N ARG A 110 16.97 10.12 -3.48
CA ARG A 110 18.28 10.67 -3.06
C ARG A 110 18.22 11.49 -1.77
N ALA A 111 17.03 11.94 -1.35
CA ALA A 111 16.84 12.69 -0.11
C ALA A 111 17.05 11.86 1.18
N GLY A 112 17.46 10.58 1.07
CA GLY A 112 17.55 9.49 2.06
C GLY A 112 18.18 9.73 3.44
N TYR A 113 18.49 10.98 3.82
CA TYR A 113 18.90 11.38 5.16
C TYR A 113 18.01 12.48 5.79
N ARG A 114 16.95 12.92 5.09
CA ARG A 114 15.98 13.90 5.59
C ARG A 114 14.63 13.23 5.86
N GLU A 115 13.91 13.69 6.88
CA GLU A 115 12.51 13.30 7.11
C GLU A 115 11.70 13.50 5.81
N GLY A 116 11.12 12.42 5.28
CA GLY A 116 10.29 12.44 4.05
C GLY A 116 10.93 11.87 2.77
N ALA A 117 12.01 11.10 2.86
CA ALA A 117 12.58 10.36 1.72
C ALA A 117 11.94 8.97 1.55
N LEU A 118 11.74 8.56 0.29
CA LEU A 118 11.25 7.23 -0.07
C LEU A 118 12.32 6.18 0.22
N THR A 119 11.99 5.18 1.05
CA THR A 119 12.87 4.03 1.31
C THR A 119 12.63 2.90 0.31
N PRO A 120 13.62 2.05 0.01
CA PRO A 120 13.43 0.88 -0.85
C PRO A 120 12.24 0.00 -0.43
N GLY A 121 12.07 -0.25 0.88
CA GLY A 121 10.95 -1.05 1.37
C GLY A 121 9.56 -0.38 1.25
N GLN A 122 9.48 0.96 1.15
CA GLN A 122 8.23 1.64 0.79
C GLN A 122 7.92 1.44 -0.69
N LEU A 123 8.93 1.58 -1.55
CA LEU A 123 8.77 1.39 -2.99
C LEU A 123 8.37 -0.05 -3.34
N GLU A 124 9.00 -1.05 -2.71
CA GLU A 124 8.64 -2.47 -2.88
C GLU A 124 7.19 -2.72 -2.50
N ARG A 125 6.73 -2.16 -1.37
CA ARG A 125 5.32 -2.24 -0.95
C ARG A 125 4.36 -1.66 -1.97
N VAL A 126 4.65 -0.48 -2.54
CA VAL A 126 3.78 0.13 -3.56
C VAL A 126 3.81 -0.66 -4.87
N LEU A 127 4.96 -1.19 -5.26
CA LEU A 127 5.12 -2.00 -6.46
C LEU A 127 4.27 -3.28 -6.40
N ASP A 128 4.30 -3.96 -5.25
CA ASP A 128 3.58 -5.21 -5.00
C ASP A 128 2.09 -5.03 -4.60
N ASP A 129 1.64 -3.81 -4.29
CA ASP A 129 0.24 -3.53 -3.91
C ASP A 129 -0.68 -3.49 -5.15
N PRO A 130 -1.58 -4.47 -5.34
CA PRO A 130 -2.50 -4.47 -6.48
C PRO A 130 -3.59 -3.40 -6.38
N SER A 131 -3.78 -2.79 -5.21
CA SER A 131 -4.75 -1.72 -4.99
C SER A 131 -4.15 -0.32 -5.22
N ALA A 132 -2.82 -0.22 -5.34
CA ALA A 132 -2.17 1.03 -5.70
C ALA A 132 -2.51 1.43 -7.14
N ALA A 133 -2.63 2.74 -7.36
CA ALA A 133 -2.91 3.26 -8.70
C ALA A 133 -1.82 2.82 -9.69
N PRO A 134 -2.17 2.50 -10.95
CA PRO A 134 -1.23 1.96 -11.92
C PRO A 134 0.02 2.83 -12.12
N ASP A 135 -0.15 4.15 -12.20
CA ASP A 135 0.96 5.09 -12.36
C ASP A 135 1.89 5.11 -11.13
N ARG A 136 1.35 4.99 -9.92
CA ARG A 136 2.14 4.88 -8.69
C ARG A 136 2.96 3.59 -8.65
N ARG A 137 2.40 2.47 -9.11
CA ARG A 137 3.13 1.19 -9.21
C ARG A 137 4.29 1.30 -10.21
N LEU A 138 4.06 1.94 -11.36
CA LEU A 138 5.12 2.23 -12.33
C LEU A 138 6.18 3.19 -11.75
N GLY A 139 5.75 4.24 -11.05
CA GLY A 139 6.64 5.17 -10.36
C GLY A 139 7.52 4.49 -9.31
N ALA A 140 6.97 3.53 -8.56
CA ALA A 140 7.72 2.74 -7.60
C ALA A 140 8.81 1.89 -8.27
N ALA A 141 8.50 1.23 -9.39
CA ALA A 141 9.48 0.47 -10.17
C ALA A 141 10.61 1.36 -10.70
N LEU A 142 10.28 2.54 -11.24
CA LEU A 142 11.24 3.53 -11.71
C LEU A 142 12.18 3.99 -10.59
N ALA A 143 11.61 4.34 -9.44
CA ALA A 143 12.35 4.79 -8.27
C ALA A 143 13.27 3.68 -7.72
N LEU A 144 12.79 2.43 -7.66
CA LEU A 144 13.60 1.28 -7.23
C LEU A 144 14.79 1.03 -8.13
N LEU A 145 14.59 1.07 -9.46
CA LEU A 145 15.70 0.91 -10.41
C LEU A 145 16.77 2.01 -10.24
N ALA A 146 16.34 3.24 -9.96
CA ALA A 146 17.26 4.37 -9.78
C ALA A 146 18.15 4.25 -8.53
N VAL A 147 17.72 3.54 -7.49
CA VAL A 147 18.50 3.38 -6.24
C VAL A 147 19.06 1.99 -6.02
N THR A 148 18.63 1.02 -6.82
CA THR A 148 19.18 -0.31 -6.80
C THR A 148 20.57 -0.30 -7.43
N PRO A 149 21.60 -0.83 -6.74
CA PRO A 149 22.94 -0.97 -7.31
C PRO A 149 22.90 -1.68 -8.66
N GLU A 150 23.71 -1.25 -9.62
CA GLU A 150 23.73 -1.78 -10.99
C GLU A 150 23.80 -3.32 -11.03
N ALA A 151 24.63 -3.92 -10.16
CA ALA A 151 24.76 -5.38 -10.03
C ALA A 151 23.45 -6.12 -9.66
N LYS A 152 22.48 -5.43 -9.04
CA LYS A 152 21.17 -5.98 -8.64
C LYS A 152 20.03 -5.58 -9.58
N GLN A 153 20.25 -4.64 -10.51
CA GLN A 153 19.22 -4.21 -11.45
C GLN A 153 18.68 -5.34 -12.34
N PRO A 154 19.49 -6.30 -12.84
CA PRO A 154 18.94 -7.42 -13.61
C PRO A 154 17.86 -8.21 -12.86
N ALA A 155 18.08 -8.49 -11.57
CA ALA A 155 17.10 -9.20 -10.75
C ALA A 155 15.82 -8.40 -10.54
N LEU A 156 15.93 -7.08 -10.32
CA LEU A 156 14.78 -6.20 -10.21
C LEU A 156 14.00 -6.11 -11.53
N ARG A 157 14.70 -6.07 -12.68
CA ARG A 157 14.04 -6.06 -14.01
C ARG A 157 13.26 -7.34 -14.27
N VAL A 158 13.81 -8.50 -13.90
CA VAL A 158 13.08 -9.78 -13.94
C VAL A 158 11.82 -9.70 -13.08
N ARG A 159 11.93 -9.20 -11.85
CA ARG A 159 10.77 -9.02 -10.97
C ARG A 159 9.71 -8.08 -11.56
N VAL A 160 10.11 -6.97 -12.17
CA VAL A 160 9.19 -6.03 -12.84
C VAL A 160 8.50 -6.71 -14.03
N ALA A 161 9.20 -7.53 -14.81
CA ALA A 161 8.61 -8.30 -15.90
C ALA A 161 7.55 -9.29 -15.39
N GLU A 162 7.83 -10.05 -14.32
CA GLU A 162 6.87 -10.96 -13.67
C GLU A 162 5.60 -10.23 -13.20
N LEU A 163 5.75 -9.02 -12.66
CA LEU A 163 4.60 -8.18 -12.27
C LEU A 163 3.79 -7.69 -13.48
N GLY A 164 4.44 -7.51 -14.62
CA GLY A 164 3.79 -7.25 -15.91
C GLY A 164 2.93 -8.41 -16.39
N GLU A 165 3.39 -9.65 -16.22
CA GLU A 165 2.61 -10.86 -16.56
C GLU A 165 1.42 -11.06 -15.62
N ALA A 166 1.54 -10.66 -14.35
CA ALA A 166 0.52 -10.86 -13.32
C ALA A 166 -0.51 -9.72 -13.20
N THR A 167 -0.36 -8.61 -13.93
CA THR A 167 -1.28 -7.47 -13.84
C THR A 167 -2.39 -7.53 -14.89
N ALA A 168 -3.63 -7.23 -14.48
CA ALA A 168 -4.79 -7.25 -15.37
C ALA A 168 -4.95 -5.96 -16.20
N ASP A 169 -4.16 -4.91 -15.92
CA ASP A 169 -4.14 -3.68 -16.72
C ASP A 169 -3.10 -3.80 -17.83
N ASP A 170 -3.56 -4.04 -19.07
CA ASP A 170 -2.69 -4.19 -20.25
C ASP A 170 -1.71 -3.03 -20.46
N ARG A 171 -2.10 -1.80 -20.05
CA ARG A 171 -1.24 -0.63 -20.22
C ARG A 171 -0.12 -0.62 -19.19
N LEU A 172 -0.44 -1.00 -17.96
CA LEU A 172 0.57 -1.18 -16.91
C LEU A 172 1.47 -2.38 -17.22
N ALA A 173 0.92 -3.49 -17.70
CA ALA A 173 1.67 -4.67 -18.12
C ALA A 173 2.71 -4.29 -19.18
N ARG A 174 2.28 -3.57 -20.21
CA ARG A 174 3.16 -3.07 -21.27
C ARG A 174 4.24 -2.13 -20.75
N ALA A 175 3.89 -1.21 -19.84
CA ALA A 175 4.87 -0.30 -19.26
C ALA A 175 5.91 -1.03 -18.39
N PHE A 176 5.51 -2.07 -17.66
CA PHE A 176 6.45 -2.92 -16.92
C PHE A 176 7.36 -3.73 -17.84
N GLU A 177 6.82 -4.31 -18.91
CA GLU A 177 7.61 -5.00 -19.94
C GLU A 177 8.67 -4.06 -20.54
N GLU A 178 8.28 -2.87 -21.00
CA GLU A 178 9.21 -1.90 -21.57
C GLU A 178 10.23 -1.39 -20.53
N LEU A 179 9.81 -1.19 -19.28
CA LEU A 179 10.72 -0.80 -18.21
C LEU A 179 11.74 -1.90 -17.89
N ALA A 180 11.30 -3.16 -17.82
CA ALA A 180 12.19 -4.31 -17.61
C ALA A 180 13.24 -4.42 -18.73
N ALA A 181 12.84 -4.15 -19.98
CA ALA A 181 13.71 -4.13 -21.16
C ALA A 181 14.58 -2.87 -21.31
N ASP A 182 14.53 -1.93 -20.35
CA ASP A 182 15.20 -0.61 -20.43
C ASP A 182 14.77 0.25 -21.63
N ALA A 183 13.55 0.03 -22.11
CA ALA A 183 13.00 0.65 -23.32
C ALA A 183 11.72 1.43 -23.04
N LEU A 184 11.44 1.80 -21.78
CA LEU A 184 10.22 2.53 -21.40
C LEU A 184 10.07 3.82 -22.19
N THR A 185 9.08 3.85 -23.08
CA THR A 185 8.79 5.01 -23.92
C THR A 185 7.91 6.04 -23.18
N PRO A 186 7.98 7.35 -23.52
CA PRO A 186 7.06 8.36 -22.98
C PRO A 186 5.60 7.98 -23.22
N ARG A 187 5.29 7.46 -24.40
CA ARG A 187 3.94 7.02 -24.78
C ARG A 187 3.42 5.88 -23.93
N ALA A 188 4.26 4.90 -23.57
CA ALA A 188 3.84 3.81 -22.68
C ALA A 188 3.57 4.34 -21.27
N ALA A 189 4.45 5.20 -20.74
CA ALA A 189 4.26 5.82 -19.43
C ALA A 189 2.98 6.68 -19.36
N GLU A 190 2.70 7.49 -20.38
CA GLU A 190 1.51 8.36 -20.45
C GLU A 190 0.18 7.60 -20.54
N ARG A 191 0.21 6.36 -21.05
CA ARG A 191 -0.99 5.53 -21.20
C ARG A 191 -1.43 4.86 -19.91
N VAL A 192 -0.52 4.71 -18.95
CA VAL A 192 -0.82 4.15 -17.64
C VAL A 192 -1.82 5.08 -16.94
N ARG A 193 -2.90 4.50 -16.43
CA ARG A 193 -3.99 5.27 -15.81
C ARG A 193 -3.48 5.96 -14.54
N GLU A 194 -3.70 7.26 -14.46
CA GLU A 194 -3.50 8.04 -13.23
C GLU A 194 -4.69 7.86 -12.28
N ALA A 195 -4.40 8.03 -10.99
CA ALA A 195 -5.39 8.00 -9.90
C ALA A 195 -6.36 9.19 -9.97
#